data_AF-A0A7J5TSY8-F1
#
_entry.id   AF-A0A7J5TSY8-F1
#
_cell.length_a   1.000
_cell.length_b   1.000
_cell.length_c   1.000
_cell.angle_alpha   90.00
_cell.angle_beta   90.00
_cell.angle_gamma   90.00
#
_symmetry.space_group_name_H-M   'P 1'
#
loop_
_entity.id
_entity.type
_entity.pdbx_description
1 polymer ?
#
loop_
_entity_poly.entity_id
_entity_poly.type
_entity_poly.pdbx_seq_one_letter_code
_entity_poly.pdbx_strand_id
1 'polypeptide(L)'
;MESHILEYRSAAFEVCQCQIEVCRTMNVVIATETPDGIEVTENVETIANEVVRQFDLNPHGLFFIERCYPETPFENASLVEFCLDEGAELRNPKRFDLPPSVLAKIKGVGVGPHYDRFNTVVTVDDDELPAIGC
;
A
#
# COMPACT_ATOMS: atom_id res chain seq x y z
N MET A 1 11.16 -10.67 1.43
CA MET A 1 10.96 -9.24 1.17
C MET A 1 12.10 -8.77 0.27
N GLU A 2 11.76 -7.96 -0.71
CA GLU A 2 12.68 -7.41 -1.69
C GLU A 2 12.68 -5.88 -1.52
N SER A 3 13.85 -5.24 -1.44
CA SER A 3 13.97 -3.79 -1.27
C SER A 3 14.44 -3.14 -2.57
N HIS A 4 13.80 -2.06 -2.96
CA HIS A 4 14.07 -1.33 -4.20
C HIS A 4 14.00 0.18 -3.98
N ILE A 5 14.64 0.93 -4.88
CA ILE A 5 14.32 2.35 -5.08
C ILE A 5 13.31 2.41 -6.20
N LEU A 6 12.15 3.00 -5.94
CA LEU A 6 11.14 3.24 -6.93
C LEU A 6 11.26 4.68 -7.43
N GLU A 7 11.47 4.84 -8.73
CA GLU A 7 11.29 6.11 -9.41
C GLU A 7 9.84 6.23 -9.91
N TYR A 8 9.18 7.32 -9.58
CA TYR A 8 7.81 7.61 -10.01
C TYR A 8 7.65 9.09 -10.35
N ARG A 9 6.57 9.44 -11.05
CA ARG A 9 6.24 10.83 -11.37
C ARG A 9 5.07 11.27 -10.50
N SER A 10 5.27 12.27 -9.63
CA SER A 10 4.21 12.78 -8.74
C SER A 10 3.04 13.39 -9.50
N ALA A 11 1.95 13.68 -8.78
CA ALA A 11 0.81 14.43 -9.34
C ALA A 11 1.20 15.82 -9.88
N ALA A 12 2.29 16.41 -9.37
CA ALA A 12 2.87 17.66 -9.84
C ALA A 12 3.81 17.50 -11.04
N PHE A 13 3.92 16.30 -11.62
CA PHE A 13 4.81 15.93 -12.73
C PHE A 13 6.31 15.96 -12.41
N GLU A 14 6.69 15.98 -11.13
CA GLU A 14 8.09 15.92 -10.70
C GLU A 14 8.56 14.46 -10.65
N VAL A 15 9.84 14.22 -10.95
CA VAL A 15 10.44 12.89 -10.79
C VAL A 15 10.84 12.72 -9.34
N CYS A 16 10.31 11.69 -8.72
CA CYS A 16 10.44 11.42 -7.29
C CYS A 16 10.99 10.02 -7.05
N GLN A 17 11.56 9.84 -5.87
CA GLN A 17 12.07 8.56 -5.42
C GLN A 17 11.56 8.23 -4.03
N CYS A 18 11.19 6.96 -3.82
CA CYS A 18 10.95 6.41 -2.50
C CYS A 18 11.62 5.04 -2.39
N GLN A 19 11.96 4.63 -1.17
CA GLN A 19 12.38 3.26 -0.93
C GLN A 19 11.13 2.40 -0.78
N ILE A 20 11.04 1.30 -1.52
CA ILE A 20 9.95 0.33 -1.36
C ILE A 20 10.48 -1.01 -0.87
N GLU A 21 9.70 -1.67 -0.03
CA GLU A 21 9.88 -3.06 0.34
C GLU A 21 8.65 -3.85 -0.10
N VAL A 22 8.87 -4.86 -0.94
CA VAL A 22 7.80 -5.67 -1.55
C VAL A 22 7.76 -7.05 -0.90
N CYS A 23 6.57 -7.45 -0.46
CA CYS A 23 6.28 -8.79 0.03
C CYS A 23 5.19 -9.45 -0.80
N ARG A 24 5.62 -10.12 -1.87
CA ARG A 24 4.76 -10.75 -2.88
C ARG A 24 3.80 -11.79 -2.30
N THR A 25 4.23 -12.55 -1.30
CA THR A 25 3.43 -13.64 -0.70
C THR A 25 2.19 -13.15 0.06
N MET A 26 2.19 -11.90 0.51
CA MET A 26 1.05 -11.29 1.23
C MET A 26 0.47 -10.10 0.48
N ASN A 27 0.98 -9.80 -0.71
CA ASN A 27 0.61 -8.62 -1.48
C ASN A 27 0.76 -7.30 -0.69
N VAL A 28 1.85 -7.18 0.09
CA VAL A 28 2.15 -6.00 0.90
C VAL A 28 3.30 -5.22 0.29
N VAL A 29 3.14 -3.90 0.25
CA VAL A 29 4.17 -2.94 -0.13
C VAL A 29 4.36 -1.96 1.02
N ILE A 30 5.61 -1.73 1.39
CA ILE A 30 5.99 -0.66 2.30
C ILE A 30 6.67 0.39 1.47
N ALA A 31 6.21 1.64 1.52
CA ALA A 31 6.94 2.76 0.96
C ALA A 31 7.47 3.64 2.08
N THR A 32 8.76 3.86 2.03
CA THR A 32 9.52 4.68 2.96
C THR A 32 9.93 5.98 2.26
N GLU A 33 9.60 7.12 2.87
CA GLU A 33 10.03 8.42 2.38
C GLU A 33 11.56 8.50 2.41
N THR A 34 12.10 9.17 1.42
CA THR A 34 13.53 9.53 1.41
C THR A 34 13.65 10.99 1.80
N PRO A 35 14.79 11.44 2.35
CA PRO A 35 14.97 12.85 2.75
C PRO A 35 14.71 13.87 1.63
N ASP A 36 14.89 13.44 0.38
CA ASP A 36 14.66 14.24 -0.84
C ASP A 36 13.37 13.83 -1.59
N GLY A 37 12.60 12.88 -1.04
CA GLY A 37 11.39 12.35 -1.63
C GLY A 37 10.16 13.19 -1.27
N ILE A 38 9.18 13.23 -2.19
CA ILE A 38 7.86 13.80 -1.90
C ILE A 38 7.11 12.88 -0.93
N GLU A 39 6.23 13.46 -0.10
CA GLU A 39 5.38 12.74 0.85
C GLU A 39 4.73 11.51 0.20
N VAL A 40 5.06 10.33 0.73
CA VAL A 40 4.54 9.04 0.26
C VAL A 40 3.02 9.01 0.43
N THR A 41 2.53 9.62 1.51
CA THR A 41 1.11 9.76 1.83
C THR A 41 0.31 10.37 0.68
N GLU A 42 0.81 11.47 0.10
CA GLU A 42 0.13 12.20 -0.97
C GLU A 42 0.24 11.50 -2.33
N ASN A 43 1.22 10.61 -2.50
CA ASN A 43 1.50 9.95 -3.78
C ASN A 43 1.18 8.45 -3.77
N VAL A 44 0.53 7.95 -2.73
CA VAL A 44 0.21 6.53 -2.51
C VAL A 44 -0.42 5.83 -3.73
N GLU A 45 -1.37 6.48 -4.41
CA GLU A 45 -2.04 5.93 -5.59
C GLU A 45 -1.09 5.84 -6.79
N THR A 46 -0.29 6.88 -7.02
CA THR A 46 0.75 6.91 -8.04
C THR A 46 1.81 5.85 -7.78
N ILE A 47 2.28 5.76 -6.54
CA ILE A 47 3.28 4.78 -6.13
C ILE A 47 2.71 3.37 -6.32
N ALA A 48 1.47 3.10 -5.90
CA ALA A 48 0.83 1.81 -6.09
C ALA A 48 0.75 1.40 -7.57
N ASN A 49 0.36 2.32 -8.47
CA ASN A 49 0.38 2.05 -9.92
C ASN A 49 1.77 1.65 -10.40
N GLU A 50 2.79 2.42 -10.02
CA GLU A 50 4.16 2.18 -10.45
C GLU A 50 4.71 0.87 -9.88
N VAL A 51 4.37 0.52 -8.63
CA VAL A 51 4.80 -0.74 -8.03
C VAL A 51 4.14 -1.93 -8.74
N VAL A 52 2.83 -1.89 -8.99
CA VAL A 52 2.14 -2.96 -9.73
C VAL A 52 2.76 -3.11 -11.12
N ARG A 53 2.98 -2.00 -11.83
CA ARG A 53 3.53 -1.98 -13.18
C ARG A 53 4.97 -2.50 -13.26
N GLN A 54 5.84 -2.07 -12.35
CA GLN A 54 7.27 -2.37 -12.40
C GLN A 54 7.61 -3.74 -11.78
N PHE A 55 6.80 -4.21 -10.83
CA PHE A 55 7.09 -5.42 -10.07
C PHE A 55 6.11 -6.57 -10.35
N ASP A 56 5.14 -6.42 -11.25
CA ASP A 56 4.16 -7.47 -11.60
C ASP A 56 3.43 -8.00 -10.36
N LEU A 57 2.90 -7.07 -9.54
CA LEU A 57 2.11 -7.41 -8.35
C LEU A 57 0.65 -7.60 -8.71
N ASN A 58 -0.06 -8.38 -7.88
CA ASN A 58 -1.51 -8.47 -8.00
C ASN A 58 -2.12 -7.14 -7.53
N PRO A 59 -2.80 -6.39 -8.41
CA PRO A 59 -3.46 -5.14 -8.02
C PRO A 59 -4.63 -5.35 -7.04
N HIS A 60 -5.25 -6.53 -7.04
CA HIS A 60 -6.38 -6.81 -6.15
C HIS A 60 -5.90 -6.96 -4.70
N GLY A 61 -6.45 -6.12 -3.81
CA GLY A 61 -6.14 -6.16 -2.39
C GLY A 61 -4.67 -5.83 -2.09
N LEU A 62 -4.06 -4.94 -2.86
CA LEU A 62 -2.69 -4.49 -2.61
C LEU A 62 -2.67 -3.67 -1.33
N PHE A 63 -1.91 -4.14 -0.35
CA PHE A 63 -1.80 -3.45 0.92
C PHE A 63 -0.58 -2.53 0.93
N PHE A 64 -0.78 -1.27 1.33
CA PHE A 64 0.27 -0.27 1.37
C PHE A 64 0.54 0.21 2.79
N ILE A 65 1.81 0.27 3.18
CA ILE A 65 2.23 0.82 4.48
C ILE A 65 3.16 1.99 4.23
N GLU A 66 2.84 3.13 4.82
CA GLU A 66 3.57 4.38 4.68
C GLU A 66 4.53 4.54 5.87
N ARG A 67 5.76 4.91 5.57
CA ARG A 67 6.81 5.07 6.56
C ARG A 67 7.62 6.34 6.28
N CYS A 68 7.70 7.26 7.24
CA CYS A 68 8.49 8.49 7.04
C CYS A 68 10.00 8.22 7.00
N TYR A 69 10.55 7.40 7.91
CA TYR A 69 11.97 7.04 7.87
C TYR A 69 12.24 5.58 8.27
N PRO A 70 13.36 4.98 7.83
CA PRO A 70 13.73 3.60 8.18
C PRO A 70 13.90 3.32 9.69
N GLU A 71 14.04 4.36 10.50
CA GLU A 71 14.14 4.28 11.97
C GLU A 71 12.82 4.59 12.67
N THR A 72 11.85 5.20 11.98
CA THR A 72 10.55 5.53 12.58
C THR A 72 9.62 4.32 12.58
N PRO A 73 8.66 4.28 13.51
CA PRO A 73 7.53 3.38 13.44
C PRO A 73 6.74 3.57 12.14
N PHE A 74 5.87 2.59 11.87
CA PHE A 74 4.95 2.65 10.74
C PHE A 74 3.77 3.55 11.10
N GLU A 75 3.73 4.74 10.50
CA GLU A 75 2.81 5.80 10.85
C GLU A 75 1.41 5.54 10.28
N ASN A 76 1.31 5.17 9.00
CA ASN A 76 0.04 4.94 8.33
C ASN A 76 0.03 3.64 7.53
N ALA A 77 -1.15 3.05 7.39
CA ALA A 77 -1.37 1.89 6.56
C ALA A 77 -2.71 2.04 5.86
N SER A 78 -2.71 1.74 4.57
CA SER A 78 -3.77 2.02 3.63
C SER A 78 -4.02 0.78 2.77
N LEU A 79 -5.27 0.42 2.56
CA LEU A 79 -5.61 -0.55 1.53
C LEU A 79 -5.71 0.22 0.21
N VAL A 80 -5.08 -0.30 -0.83
CA VAL A 80 -5.15 0.28 -2.17
C VAL A 80 -5.87 -0.70 -3.08
N GLU A 81 -7.05 -0.33 -3.54
CA GLU A 81 -7.84 -1.15 -4.47
C GLU A 81 -7.82 -0.54 -5.85
N PHE A 82 -7.50 -1.36 -6.85
CA PHE A 82 -7.62 -0.99 -8.24
C PHE A 82 -9.02 -1.31 -8.73
N CYS A 83 -9.74 -0.31 -9.25
CA CYS A 83 -10.98 -0.55 -9.97
C CYS A 83 -10.65 -1.19 -11.32
N LEU A 84 -10.66 -2.52 -11.33
CA LEU A 84 -10.50 -3.31 -12.54
C LEU A 84 -11.86 -3.51 -13.21
N ASP A 85 -12.37 -2.47 -13.85
CA ASP A 85 -13.48 -2.65 -14.79
C ASP A 85 -13.01 -3.54 -15.94
N GLU A 86 -13.85 -4.47 -16.40
CA GLU A 86 -13.51 -5.43 -17.46
C GLU A 86 -12.94 -4.71 -18.71
N GLY A 87 -11.66 -4.94 -19.00
CA GLY A 87 -10.96 -4.37 -20.16
C GLY A 87 -10.33 -2.99 -19.94
N ALA A 88 -10.42 -2.40 -18.74
CA ALA A 88 -9.71 -1.18 -18.41
C ALA A 88 -8.24 -1.48 -18.05
N GLU A 89 -7.33 -0.63 -18.51
CA GLU A 89 -5.97 -0.57 -17.96
C GLU A 89 -6.04 -0.35 -16.44
N LEU A 90 -5.04 -0.82 -15.70
CA LEU A 90 -4.80 -0.46 -14.30
C LEU A 90 -4.80 1.06 -14.14
N ARG A 91 -5.95 1.65 -13.90
CA ARG A 91 -6.14 3.10 -13.87
C ARG A 91 -6.93 3.43 -12.62
N ASN A 92 -6.32 4.30 -11.82
CA ASN A 92 -6.91 4.92 -10.63
C ASN A 92 -7.13 3.95 -9.46
N PRO A 93 -6.05 3.45 -8.83
CA PRO A 93 -6.16 2.87 -7.51
C PRO A 93 -6.81 3.88 -6.57
N LYS A 94 -7.69 3.40 -5.70
CA LYS A 94 -8.29 4.19 -4.62
C LYS A 94 -7.65 3.78 -3.32
N ARG A 95 -7.20 4.77 -2.56
CA ARG A 95 -6.76 4.59 -1.17
C ARG A 95 -7.97 4.53 -0.23
N PHE A 96 -7.95 3.54 0.65
CA PHE A 96 -8.86 3.43 1.78
C PHE A 96 -8.07 3.44 3.09
N ASP A 97 -8.46 4.33 3.99
CA ASP A 97 -7.94 4.29 5.35
C ASP A 97 -8.48 3.06 6.06
N LEU A 98 -7.58 2.35 6.74
CA LEU A 98 -7.97 1.15 7.46
C LEU A 98 -8.61 1.50 8.81
N PRO A 99 -9.62 0.72 9.25
CA PRO A 99 -10.19 0.90 10.57
C PRO A 99 -9.12 0.81 11.67
N PRO A 100 -9.22 1.59 12.76
CA PRO A 100 -8.27 1.52 13.87
C PRO A 100 -8.12 0.12 14.48
N SER A 101 -9.19 -0.67 14.47
CA SER A 101 -9.21 -2.07 14.93
C SER A 101 -8.35 -2.99 14.06
N VAL A 102 -8.31 -2.73 12.76
CA VAL A 102 -7.46 -3.40 11.77
C VAL A 102 -6.01 -2.93 11.92
N LEU A 103 -5.80 -1.62 11.99
CA LEU A 103 -4.47 -1.03 12.20
C LEU A 103 -3.80 -1.57 13.46
N ALA A 104 -4.54 -1.73 14.57
CA ALA A 104 -4.00 -2.29 15.82
C ALA A 104 -3.57 -3.76 15.72
N LYS A 105 -4.12 -4.53 14.78
CA LYS A 105 -3.71 -5.92 14.53
C LYS A 105 -2.43 -5.99 13.70
N ILE A 106 -2.24 -5.02 12.82
CA ILE A 106 -1.12 -4.91 11.87
C ILE A 106 0.10 -4.22 12.48
N LYS A 107 -0.12 -3.09 13.17
CA LYS A 107 0.91 -2.34 13.88
C LYS A 107 1.38 -3.20 15.03
N GLY A 108 2.51 -3.87 14.86
CA GLY A 108 3.18 -4.55 15.96
C GLY A 108 3.58 -3.56 17.04
N VAL A 109 3.76 -4.08 18.25
CA VAL A 109 4.40 -3.32 19.32
C VAL A 109 5.90 -3.27 19.01
N GLY A 110 6.38 -2.30 18.22
CA GLY A 110 7.80 -2.12 17.88
C GLY A 110 8.13 -1.75 16.42
N VAL A 111 9.34 -2.13 15.97
CA VAL A 111 10.06 -1.73 14.73
C VAL A 111 9.51 -2.30 13.40
N GLY A 112 8.28 -2.80 13.34
CA GLY A 112 7.81 -3.56 12.18
C GLY A 112 6.31 -3.86 12.16
N PRO A 113 5.65 -3.94 11.00
CA PRO A 113 4.31 -4.50 10.89
C PRO A 113 4.37 -6.04 11.05
N HIS A 114 3.38 -6.63 11.72
CA HIS A 114 3.27 -8.09 11.84
C HIS A 114 2.67 -8.70 10.58
N TYR A 115 3.54 -8.95 9.61
CA TYR A 115 3.26 -9.61 8.34
C TYR A 115 2.33 -10.84 8.44
N ASP A 116 2.56 -11.76 9.38
CA ASP A 116 1.74 -12.98 9.53
C ASP A 116 0.26 -12.71 9.87
N ARG A 117 -0.07 -11.49 10.36
CA ARG A 117 -1.43 -11.08 10.70
C ARG A 117 -2.16 -10.37 9.56
N PHE A 118 -1.49 -10.05 8.46
CA PHE A 118 -2.11 -9.41 7.30
C PHE A 118 -3.17 -10.30 6.67
N ASN A 119 -2.83 -11.57 6.46
CA ASN A 119 -3.78 -12.54 5.91
C ASN A 119 -5.02 -12.70 6.80
N THR A 120 -4.89 -12.52 8.11
CA THR A 120 -6.02 -12.61 9.06
C THR A 120 -6.87 -11.34 9.10
N VAL A 121 -6.40 -10.23 8.52
CA VAL A 121 -7.10 -8.94 8.50
C VAL A 121 -7.81 -8.71 7.18
N VAL A 122 -7.17 -9.06 6.06
CA VAL A 122 -7.76 -8.91 4.72
C VAL A 122 -8.93 -9.88 4.51
N THR A 123 -8.97 -11.01 5.24
CA THR A 123 -10.08 -11.98 5.18
C THR A 123 -11.25 -11.69 6.13
N VAL A 124 -11.25 -10.61 6.91
CA VAL A 124 -12.31 -10.38 7.94
C VAL A 124 -13.57 -9.74 7.35
N ASP A 125 -13.54 -9.20 6.13
CA ASP A 125 -14.68 -8.45 5.58
C ASP A 125 -15.35 -9.11 4.35
N ASP A 126 -15.11 -10.40 4.06
CA ASP A 126 -15.99 -11.12 3.11
C ASP A 126 -17.35 -11.49 3.74
N ASP A 127 -17.46 -11.52 5.07
CA ASP A 127 -18.69 -11.84 5.81
C ASP A 127 -19.40 -10.61 6.42
N GLU A 128 -18.79 -9.41 6.41
CA GLU A 128 -19.36 -8.19 7.03
C GLU A 128 -19.44 -6.96 6.10
N LEU A 129 -19.19 -7.09 4.79
CA LEU A 129 -19.66 -6.06 3.86
C LEU A 129 -21.20 -6.10 3.80
N PRO A 130 -21.94 -5.03 4.17
CA PRO A 130 -23.36 -4.99 3.88
C PRO A 130 -23.50 -5.14 2.37
N ALA A 131 -24.25 -6.16 1.94
CA ALA A 131 -24.66 -6.30 0.56
C ALA A 131 -25.23 -4.95 0.10
N ILE A 132 -24.47 -4.21 -0.68
CA ILE A 132 -24.97 -3.03 -1.37
C ILE A 132 -25.88 -3.63 -2.44
N GLY A 133 -27.15 -3.74 -2.08
CA GLY A 133 -28.19 -4.21 -2.97
C GLY A 133 -28.34 -3.27 -4.16
N CYS A 134 -28.43 -3.90 -5.32
CA CYS A 134 -28.86 -3.41 -6.64
C CYS A 134 -27.90 -2.51 -7.41
#